data_AF-A0A101GJH6-F1
#
_entry.id   AF-A0A101GJH6-F1
#
_cell.length_a   1.000
_cell.length_b   1.000
_cell.length_c   1.000
_cell.angle_alpha   90.00
_cell.angle_beta   90.00
_cell.angle_gamma   90.00
#
_symmetry.space_group_name_H-M   'P 1'
#
loop_
_entity.id
_entity.type
_entity.pdbx_description
1 polymer ?
#
loop_
_entity_poly.entity_id
_entity_poly.type
_entity_poly.pdbx_seq_one_letter_code
_entity_poly.pdbx_strand_id
1 'polypeptide(L)'
;MISQANIDLFKSLFRGREDVYAVRWEKNGRGGYMPAYKVDWSDYNQHKAKGGSFANYEKKEHIPFNDEAIKEHLSGKSTIGVYPLLSDNTSFFIAADFDEANWRESILNLYHVCLEKGLPAVIERSRSGNGGHLWLFFEENVPAFMSRKIVFELLLQAGIVSRFEKEPSFDRLFPNQDTHSGKGVGNLIALPLQGASLKNGNSCFLNPETFEPVANQWSFLL
;
A
#
# COMPACT_ATOMS: atom_id res chain seq x y z
N MET A 1 23.60 2.25 -2.32
CA MET A 1 23.02 3.43 -1.63
C MET A 1 21.73 3.79 -2.34
N ILE A 2 20.70 4.24 -1.61
CA ILE A 2 19.45 4.73 -2.20
C ILE A 2 19.75 6.10 -2.81
N SER A 3 19.54 6.25 -4.12
CA SER A 3 19.77 7.51 -4.85
C SER A 3 18.54 8.42 -4.76
N GLN A 4 18.71 9.70 -5.07
CA GLN A 4 17.56 10.62 -5.20
C GLN A 4 16.63 10.18 -6.34
N ALA A 5 17.16 9.72 -7.47
CA ALA A 5 16.37 9.20 -8.58
C ALA A 5 15.46 8.03 -8.17
N ASN A 6 15.92 7.13 -7.29
CA ASN A 6 15.09 6.05 -6.76
C ASN A 6 13.92 6.60 -5.93
N ILE A 7 14.14 7.64 -5.13
CA ILE A 7 13.12 8.27 -4.30
C ILE A 7 12.10 8.99 -5.19
N ASP A 8 12.55 9.72 -6.19
CA ASP A 8 11.68 10.47 -7.10
C ASP A 8 10.79 9.50 -7.91
N LEU A 9 11.36 8.41 -8.43
CA LEU A 9 10.60 7.35 -9.09
C LEU A 9 9.57 6.73 -8.15
N PHE A 10 9.97 6.38 -6.92
CA PHE A 10 9.08 5.82 -5.92
C PHE A 10 7.90 6.74 -5.61
N LYS A 11 8.14 8.04 -5.44
CA LYS A 11 7.10 9.05 -5.23
C LYS A 11 6.18 9.19 -6.44
N SER A 12 6.71 9.06 -7.66
CA SER A 12 5.92 9.18 -8.89
C SER A 12 4.96 8.00 -9.11
N LEU A 13 5.24 6.83 -8.54
CA LEU A 13 4.39 5.64 -8.69
C LEU A 13 3.43 5.51 -7.52
N PHE A 14 3.93 5.55 -6.29
CA PHE A 14 3.13 5.31 -5.09
C PHE A 14 2.53 6.60 -4.52
N ARG A 15 1.86 7.36 -5.39
CA ARG A 15 1.21 8.64 -5.05
C ARG A 15 -0.08 8.42 -4.27
N GLY A 16 -0.17 9.06 -3.12
CA GLY A 16 -1.40 9.17 -2.32
C GLY A 16 -1.42 10.49 -1.59
N ARG A 17 -1.99 10.54 -0.38
CA ARG A 17 -1.96 11.74 0.45
C ARG A 17 -0.53 12.17 0.76
N GLU A 18 -0.24 13.45 0.52
CA GLU A 18 1.08 14.04 0.79
C GLU A 18 1.19 14.62 2.20
N ASP A 19 0.07 14.98 2.81
CA ASP A 19 0.02 15.59 4.13
C ASP A 19 0.25 14.58 5.28
N VAL A 20 0.20 13.28 4.99
CA VAL A 20 0.32 12.22 5.99
C VAL A 20 0.71 10.87 5.36
N TYR A 21 1.55 10.11 6.04
CA TYR A 21 1.83 8.71 5.75
C TYR A 21 1.62 7.83 6.98
N ALA A 22 1.56 6.52 6.79
CA ALA A 22 1.44 5.56 7.87
C ALA A 22 2.81 4.99 8.26
N VAL A 23 3.05 4.77 9.55
CA VAL A 23 4.20 4.04 10.07
C VAL A 23 3.73 2.74 10.71
N ARG A 24 4.45 1.66 10.44
CA ARG A 24 4.23 0.40 11.12
C ARG A 24 4.79 0.45 12.54
N TRP A 25 4.02 -0.08 13.48
CA TRP A 25 4.48 -0.35 14.84
C TRP A 25 4.35 -1.84 15.14
N GLU A 26 5.28 -2.36 15.95
CA GLU A 26 5.22 -3.71 16.48
C GLU A 26 5.57 -3.66 17.99
N LYS A 27 4.72 -4.25 18.82
CA LYS A 27 4.89 -4.31 20.27
C LYS A 27 4.28 -5.60 20.80
N ASN A 28 5.07 -6.37 21.57
CA ASN A 28 4.64 -7.61 22.22
C ASN A 28 3.95 -8.60 21.25
N GLY A 29 4.54 -8.82 20.06
CA GLY A 29 4.02 -9.74 19.04
C GLY A 29 2.78 -9.24 18.30
N ARG A 30 2.21 -8.09 18.68
CA ARG A 30 1.17 -7.41 17.91
C ARG A 30 1.80 -6.33 17.06
N GLY A 31 1.22 -6.07 15.89
CA GLY A 31 1.64 -4.96 15.07
C GLY A 31 0.47 -4.38 14.30
N GLY A 32 0.67 -3.17 13.82
CA GLY A 32 -0.32 -2.44 13.05
C GLY A 32 0.32 -1.23 12.40
N TYR A 33 -0.52 -0.39 11.83
CA TYR A 33 -0.12 0.88 11.25
C TYR A 33 -0.83 2.01 11.98
N MET A 34 -0.18 3.17 12.02
CA MET A 34 -0.79 4.41 12.50
C MET A 34 -0.27 5.58 11.65
N PRO A 35 -1.00 6.69 11.55
CA PRO A 35 -0.46 7.90 10.94
C PRO A 35 0.84 8.32 11.62
N ALA A 36 1.80 8.83 10.85
CA ALA A 36 3.01 9.43 11.37
C ALA A 36 2.68 10.74 12.07
N TYR A 37 3.13 10.90 13.32
CA TYR A 37 2.89 12.10 14.10
C TYR A 37 4.19 12.71 14.60
N LYS A 38 4.28 14.03 14.53
CA LYS A 38 5.21 14.83 15.33
C LYS A 38 4.57 15.05 16.69
N VAL A 39 5.30 14.70 17.75
CA VAL A 39 4.80 14.68 19.13
C VAL A 39 5.89 15.22 20.05
N ASP A 40 5.53 16.15 20.94
CA ASP A 40 6.34 16.45 22.11
C ASP A 40 6.11 15.35 23.17
N TRP A 41 7.07 14.46 23.31
CA TRP A 41 6.97 13.34 24.24
C TRP A 41 6.93 13.76 25.71
N SER A 42 7.52 14.92 26.07
CA SER A 42 7.47 15.44 27.44
C SER A 42 6.05 15.88 27.79
N ASP A 43 5.42 16.66 26.91
CA ASP A 43 4.04 17.12 27.07
C ASP A 43 3.04 15.96 26.99
N TYR A 44 3.20 15.03 26.04
CA TYR A 44 2.38 13.83 25.96
C TYR A 44 2.46 12.96 27.23
N ASN A 45 3.65 12.81 27.82
CA ASN A 45 3.80 12.04 29.06
C ASN A 45 3.07 12.70 30.24
N GLN A 46 3.02 14.04 30.30
CA GLN A 46 2.23 14.75 31.31
C GLN A 46 0.71 14.58 31.07
N HIS A 47 0.26 14.67 29.82
CA HIS A 47 -1.14 14.37 29.45
C HIS A 47 -1.55 12.96 29.85
N LYS A 48 -0.69 11.97 29.54
CA LYS A 48 -0.90 10.57 29.89
C LYS A 48 -0.94 10.35 31.41
N ALA A 49 -0.07 11.01 32.17
CA ALA A 49 -0.07 10.94 33.64
C ALA A 49 -1.37 11.47 34.26
N LYS A 50 -2.08 12.37 33.57
CA LYS A 50 -3.40 12.90 33.97
C LYS A 50 -4.58 12.03 33.48
N GLY A 51 -4.31 10.82 33.00
CA GLY A 51 -5.33 9.89 32.49
C GLY A 51 -5.64 10.05 30.99
N GLY A 52 -4.90 10.90 30.28
CA GLY A 52 -5.00 11.06 28.83
C GLY A 52 -4.50 9.84 28.04
N SER A 53 -4.87 9.77 26.77
CA SER A 53 -4.43 8.74 25.81
C SER A 53 -3.81 9.39 24.58
N PHE A 54 -3.10 8.61 23.75
CA PHE A 54 -2.61 9.14 22.47
C PHE A 54 -3.77 9.52 21.53
N ALA A 55 -4.91 8.84 21.63
CA ALA A 55 -6.07 9.10 20.78
C ALA A 55 -6.65 10.51 21.00
N ASN A 56 -6.80 10.94 22.27
CA ASN A 56 -7.32 12.25 22.66
C ASN A 56 -6.24 13.31 22.91
N TYR A 57 -4.99 13.07 22.51
CA TYR A 57 -3.93 14.06 22.56
C TYR A 57 -4.02 14.98 21.34
N GLU A 58 -4.27 16.28 21.56
CA GLU A 58 -4.56 17.25 20.49
C GLU A 58 -3.31 17.89 19.88
N LYS A 59 -2.18 17.95 20.61
CA LYS A 59 -0.94 18.59 20.14
C LYS A 59 -0.04 17.66 19.29
N LYS A 60 -0.65 16.69 18.62
CA LYS A 60 0.03 15.82 17.64
C LYS A 60 -0.26 16.34 16.24
N GLU A 61 0.77 16.44 15.42
CA GLU A 61 0.66 16.94 14.04
C GLU A 61 1.03 15.83 13.07
N HIS A 62 0.32 15.71 11.94
CA HIS A 62 0.72 14.75 10.90
C HIS A 62 2.07 15.13 10.31
N ILE A 63 2.91 14.13 10.06
CA ILE A 63 4.15 14.31 9.32
C ILE A 63 3.84 14.10 7.83
N PRO A 64 4.15 15.07 6.96
CA PRO A 64 3.99 14.91 5.51
C PRO A 64 4.81 13.74 4.97
N PHE A 65 4.29 13.08 3.94
CA PHE A 65 5.02 12.04 3.22
C PHE A 65 6.21 12.68 2.48
N ASN A 66 7.43 12.30 2.89
CA ASN A 66 8.65 12.99 2.47
C ASN A 66 9.80 12.01 2.17
N ASP A 67 10.86 12.55 1.59
CA ASP A 67 12.03 11.79 1.13
C ASP A 67 12.74 11.05 2.27
N GLU A 68 12.73 11.59 3.50
CA GLU A 68 13.35 10.92 4.65
C GLU A 68 12.56 9.66 5.04
N ALA A 69 11.23 9.74 5.09
CA ALA A 69 10.38 8.58 5.33
C ALA A 69 10.64 7.45 4.30
N ILE A 70 10.79 7.83 3.03
CA ILE A 70 11.09 6.89 1.94
C ILE A 70 12.50 6.29 2.10
N LYS A 71 13.51 7.12 2.41
CA LYS A 71 14.88 6.63 2.68
C LYS A 71 14.91 5.63 3.83
N GLU A 72 14.22 5.92 4.93
CA GLU A 72 14.13 5.00 6.07
C GLU A 72 13.42 3.69 5.69
N HIS A 73 12.37 3.77 4.89
CA HIS A 73 11.66 2.59 4.40
C HIS A 73 12.53 1.70 3.51
N LEU A 74 13.11 2.28 2.48
CA LEU A 74 13.95 1.57 1.50
C LEU A 74 15.25 1.06 2.12
N SER A 75 15.75 1.71 3.18
CA SER A 75 16.94 1.22 3.92
C SER A 75 16.61 0.11 4.91
N GLY A 76 15.32 -0.12 5.18
CA GLY A 76 14.85 -1.16 6.09
C GLY A 76 14.65 -0.71 7.53
N LYS A 77 14.89 0.58 7.84
CA LYS A 77 14.78 1.14 9.20
C LYS A 77 13.34 1.24 9.68
N SER A 78 12.42 1.59 8.78
CA SER A 78 10.99 1.67 9.08
C SER A 78 10.18 0.93 8.01
N THR A 79 8.92 0.64 8.31
CA THR A 79 7.95 0.19 7.31
C THR A 79 6.86 1.23 7.27
N ILE A 80 6.56 1.74 6.08
CA ILE A 80 5.57 2.80 5.90
C ILE A 80 4.46 2.33 4.98
N GLY A 81 3.32 3.02 5.03
CA GLY A 81 2.22 2.85 4.11
C GLY A 81 1.73 4.20 3.63
N VAL A 82 1.00 4.18 2.52
CA VAL A 82 0.39 5.36 1.91
C VAL A 82 -1.12 5.28 2.01
N TYR A 83 -1.77 6.44 2.12
CA TYR A 83 -3.23 6.57 2.04
C TYR A 83 -3.60 6.92 0.58
N PRO A 84 -4.11 5.97 -0.23
CA PRO A 84 -4.26 6.16 -1.68
C PRO A 84 -5.46 7.04 -2.07
N LEU A 85 -6.46 7.18 -1.20
CA LEU A 85 -7.63 8.01 -1.48
C LEU A 85 -7.34 9.47 -1.15
N LEU A 86 -7.37 10.32 -2.16
CA LEU A 86 -7.16 11.76 -2.04
C LEU A 86 -8.43 12.45 -1.52
N SER A 87 -8.29 13.71 -1.13
CA SER A 87 -9.36 14.53 -0.54
C SER A 87 -10.51 14.82 -1.51
N ASP A 88 -10.24 14.77 -2.82
CA ASP A 88 -11.21 14.90 -3.90
C ASP A 88 -11.83 13.55 -4.34
N ASN A 89 -11.56 12.47 -3.59
CA ASN A 89 -12.00 11.10 -3.87
C ASN A 89 -11.41 10.47 -5.14
N THR A 90 -10.24 10.94 -5.57
CA THR A 90 -9.45 10.32 -6.65
C THR A 90 -8.28 9.50 -6.09
N SER A 91 -7.62 8.72 -6.95
CA SER A 91 -6.35 8.05 -6.64
C SER A 91 -5.46 7.95 -7.90
N PHE A 92 -4.15 7.85 -7.70
CA PHE A 92 -3.17 7.65 -8.79
C PHE A 92 -2.87 6.19 -9.11
N PHE A 93 -3.43 5.27 -8.33
CA PHE A 93 -3.35 3.85 -8.58
C PHE A 93 -4.56 3.14 -8.00
N ILE A 94 -4.70 1.88 -8.37
CA ILE A 94 -5.49 0.90 -7.64
C ILE A 94 -4.66 -0.36 -7.42
N ALA A 95 -4.77 -0.93 -6.22
CA ALA A 95 -4.11 -2.19 -5.87
C ALA A 95 -5.13 -3.21 -5.36
N ALA A 96 -4.98 -4.47 -5.77
CA ALA A 96 -5.74 -5.60 -5.25
C ALA A 96 -4.84 -6.43 -4.33
N ASP A 97 -5.31 -6.67 -3.10
CA ASP A 97 -4.61 -7.40 -2.04
C ASP A 97 -5.09 -8.86 -1.98
N PHE A 98 -4.12 -9.78 -1.91
CA PHE A 98 -4.34 -11.22 -1.83
C PHE A 98 -3.44 -11.80 -0.72
N ASP A 99 -4.02 -12.39 0.32
CA ASP A 99 -3.31 -12.86 1.52
C ASP A 99 -3.64 -14.31 1.93
N GLU A 100 -4.35 -15.04 1.08
CA GLU A 100 -4.93 -16.36 1.36
C GLU A 100 -4.18 -17.49 0.64
N ALA A 101 -4.48 -18.76 0.96
CA ALA A 101 -3.68 -19.92 0.53
C ALA A 101 -3.41 -19.99 -0.99
N ASN A 102 -4.37 -19.53 -1.82
CA ASN A 102 -4.31 -19.59 -3.27
C ASN A 102 -3.97 -18.23 -3.92
N TRP A 103 -3.38 -17.29 -3.17
CA TRP A 103 -3.10 -15.92 -3.64
C TRP A 103 -2.29 -15.88 -4.94
N ARG A 104 -1.34 -16.82 -5.13
CA ARG A 104 -0.47 -16.87 -6.31
C ARG A 104 -1.24 -17.16 -7.59
N GLU A 105 -2.16 -18.13 -7.56
CA GLU A 105 -2.99 -18.47 -8.70
C GLU A 105 -3.98 -17.32 -9.00
N SER A 106 -4.61 -16.79 -7.96
CA SER A 106 -5.58 -15.70 -8.10
C SER A 106 -4.94 -14.42 -8.66
N ILE A 107 -3.77 -14.02 -8.15
CA ILE A 107 -3.10 -12.82 -8.63
C ILE A 107 -2.61 -12.95 -10.08
N LEU A 108 -2.20 -14.15 -10.50
CA LEU A 108 -1.82 -14.44 -11.89
C LEU A 108 -3.04 -14.42 -12.82
N ASN A 109 -4.18 -14.99 -12.40
CA ASN A 109 -5.43 -14.92 -13.17
C ASN A 109 -5.86 -13.47 -13.40
N LEU A 110 -5.82 -12.63 -12.36
CA LEU A 110 -6.10 -11.20 -12.51
C LEU A 110 -5.09 -10.52 -13.43
N TYR A 111 -3.80 -10.83 -13.28
CA TYR A 111 -2.74 -10.28 -14.12
C TYR A 111 -2.94 -10.59 -15.62
N HIS A 112 -3.30 -11.83 -15.95
CA HIS A 112 -3.58 -12.23 -17.34
C HIS A 112 -4.81 -11.51 -17.90
N VAL A 113 -5.89 -11.39 -17.13
CA VAL A 113 -7.07 -10.63 -17.54
C VAL A 113 -6.73 -9.15 -17.75
N CYS A 114 -5.91 -8.54 -16.89
CA CYS A 114 -5.41 -7.17 -17.11
C CYS A 114 -4.64 -7.05 -18.43
N LEU A 115 -3.69 -7.96 -18.69
CA LEU A 115 -2.91 -8.00 -19.93
C LEU A 115 -3.80 -8.14 -21.19
N GLU A 116 -4.79 -9.02 -21.17
CA GLU A 116 -5.74 -9.19 -22.28
C GLU A 116 -6.55 -7.93 -22.58
N LYS A 117 -6.79 -7.08 -21.57
CA LYS A 117 -7.45 -5.77 -21.73
C LYS A 117 -6.48 -4.64 -22.05
N GLY A 118 -5.18 -4.94 -22.21
CA GLY A 118 -4.15 -3.93 -22.45
C GLY A 118 -3.90 -3.02 -21.25
N LEU A 119 -4.18 -3.50 -20.02
CA LEU A 119 -3.94 -2.76 -18.79
C LEU A 119 -2.61 -3.21 -18.17
N PRO A 120 -1.58 -2.33 -18.13
CA PRO A 120 -0.32 -2.65 -17.48
C PRO A 120 -0.55 -2.87 -15.98
N ALA A 121 -0.13 -4.02 -15.48
CA ALA A 121 -0.19 -4.38 -14.07
C ALA A 121 1.17 -4.88 -13.60
N VAL A 122 1.47 -4.71 -12.31
CA VAL A 122 2.68 -5.29 -11.69
C VAL A 122 2.31 -6.07 -10.45
N ILE A 123 3.00 -7.19 -10.23
CA ILE A 123 2.80 -8.07 -9.08
C ILE A 123 3.89 -7.79 -8.05
N GLU A 124 3.50 -7.43 -6.84
CA GLU A 124 4.37 -7.33 -5.68
C GLU A 124 4.08 -8.47 -4.70
N ARG A 125 5.14 -9.15 -4.22
CA ARG A 125 5.04 -10.04 -3.07
C ARG A 125 5.01 -9.21 -1.80
N SER A 126 4.05 -9.47 -0.93
CA SER A 126 3.87 -8.72 0.31
C SER A 126 5.06 -8.85 1.26
N ARG A 127 5.08 -7.99 2.29
CA ARG A 127 6.09 -7.99 3.35
C ARG A 127 6.26 -9.35 4.04
N SER A 128 5.17 -10.08 4.27
CA SER A 128 5.20 -11.38 4.95
C SER A 128 5.64 -12.53 4.04
N GLY A 129 5.52 -12.36 2.72
CA GLY A 129 5.74 -13.43 1.74
C GLY A 129 4.55 -14.38 1.55
N ASN A 130 3.50 -14.23 2.37
CA ASN A 130 2.30 -15.09 2.34
C ASN A 130 1.16 -14.50 1.50
N GLY A 131 1.46 -13.48 0.70
CA GLY A 131 0.48 -12.78 -0.11
C GLY A 131 1.16 -11.85 -1.09
N GLY A 132 0.36 -11.05 -1.79
CA GLY A 132 0.86 -10.06 -2.73
C GLY A 132 -0.20 -9.04 -3.13
N HIS A 133 0.28 -8.00 -3.79
CA HIS A 133 -0.56 -6.96 -4.33
C HIS A 133 -0.38 -6.87 -5.83
N LEU A 134 -1.48 -6.78 -6.57
CA LEU A 134 -1.46 -6.42 -7.99
C LEU A 134 -1.75 -4.93 -8.11
N TRP A 135 -0.83 -4.18 -8.71
CA TRP A 135 -0.91 -2.72 -8.85
C TRP A 135 -1.21 -2.33 -10.30
N LEU A 136 -2.11 -1.36 -10.47
CA LEU A 136 -2.31 -0.61 -11.71
C LEU A 136 -2.09 0.88 -11.41
N PHE A 137 -1.22 1.54 -12.16
CA PHE A 137 -0.88 2.95 -12.00
C PHE A 137 -1.55 3.79 -13.08
N PHE A 138 -1.87 5.04 -12.73
CA PHE A 138 -2.49 6.01 -13.63
C PHE A 138 -1.57 7.21 -13.82
N GLU A 139 -1.54 7.74 -15.06
CA GLU A 139 -0.78 8.95 -15.38
C GLU A 139 -1.37 10.16 -14.62
N GLU A 140 -2.69 10.29 -14.67
CA GLU A 140 -3.50 11.26 -13.94
C GLU A 140 -4.33 10.57 -12.85
N ASN A 141 -4.75 11.32 -11.82
CA ASN A 141 -5.61 10.78 -10.79
C ASN A 141 -7.02 10.49 -11.35
N VAL A 142 -7.56 9.33 -11.00
CA VAL A 142 -8.89 8.88 -11.45
C VAL A 142 -9.82 8.79 -10.24
N PRO A 143 -11.10 9.18 -10.36
CA PRO A 143 -12.11 8.93 -9.33
C PRO A 143 -12.10 7.47 -8.84
N ALA A 144 -11.97 7.28 -7.53
CA ALA A 144 -11.75 5.96 -6.93
C ALA A 144 -12.89 4.97 -7.23
N PHE A 145 -14.13 5.46 -7.34
CA PHE A 145 -15.28 4.62 -7.72
C PHE A 145 -15.11 3.99 -9.11
N MET A 146 -14.48 4.70 -10.06
CA MET A 146 -14.30 4.20 -11.42
C MET A 146 -13.24 3.11 -11.47
N SER A 147 -12.07 3.36 -10.88
CA SER A 147 -10.99 2.37 -10.84
C SER A 147 -11.44 1.10 -10.10
N ARG A 148 -12.14 1.26 -8.97
CA ARG A 148 -12.71 0.13 -8.21
C ARG A 148 -13.73 -0.66 -9.02
N LYS A 149 -14.64 0.00 -9.73
CA LYS A 149 -15.63 -0.67 -10.60
C LYS A 149 -14.95 -1.47 -11.72
N ILE A 150 -13.93 -0.90 -12.36
CA ILE A 150 -13.17 -1.57 -13.42
C ILE A 150 -12.47 -2.80 -12.85
N VAL A 151 -11.69 -2.67 -11.77
CA VAL A 151 -10.95 -3.81 -11.22
C VAL A 151 -11.88 -4.87 -10.64
N PHE A 152 -13.03 -4.50 -10.09
CA PHE A 152 -14.03 -5.48 -9.66
C PHE A 152 -14.58 -6.31 -10.83
N GLU A 153 -14.80 -5.69 -11.98
CA GLU A 153 -15.21 -6.41 -13.20
C GLU A 153 -14.07 -7.31 -13.75
N LEU A 154 -12.80 -6.90 -13.61
CA LEU A 154 -11.66 -7.76 -13.95
C LEU A 154 -11.54 -8.96 -12.99
N LEU A 155 -11.79 -8.75 -11.69
CA LEU A 155 -11.84 -9.82 -10.70
C LEU A 155 -12.96 -10.84 -11.03
N LEU A 156 -14.12 -10.36 -11.50
CA LEU A 156 -15.21 -11.23 -11.97
C LEU A 156 -14.79 -12.04 -13.20
N GLN A 157 -14.15 -11.41 -14.19
CA GLN A 157 -13.67 -12.09 -15.40
C GLN A 157 -12.57 -13.12 -15.10
N ALA A 158 -11.72 -12.83 -14.10
CA ALA A 158 -10.68 -13.74 -13.63
C ALA A 158 -11.23 -14.92 -12.79
N GLY A 159 -12.54 -14.95 -12.52
CA GLY A 159 -13.17 -15.98 -11.67
C GLY A 159 -12.74 -15.92 -10.21
N ILE A 160 -12.21 -14.77 -9.76
CA ILE A 160 -11.67 -14.59 -8.40
C ILE A 160 -12.75 -14.14 -7.43
N VAL A 161 -13.74 -13.39 -7.92
CA VAL A 161 -14.93 -13.03 -7.13
C VAL A 161 -16.16 -13.50 -7.87
N SER A 162 -17.19 -13.87 -7.11
CA SER A 162 -18.50 -14.22 -7.64
C SER A 162 -19.51 -13.14 -7.25
N ARG A 163 -20.51 -12.92 -8.10
CA ARG A 163 -21.65 -12.06 -7.75
C ARG A 163 -22.57 -12.70 -6.70
N PHE A 164 -22.41 -14.00 -6.47
CA PHE A 164 -23.31 -14.82 -5.65
C PHE A 164 -22.62 -15.42 -4.42
N GLU A 165 -21.28 -15.51 -4.42
CA GLU A 165 -20.51 -16.14 -3.35
C GLU A 165 -19.34 -15.27 -2.90
N LYS A 166 -18.96 -15.41 -1.63
CA LYS A 166 -17.80 -14.75 -1.06
C LYS A 166 -16.60 -15.66 -1.30
N GLU A 167 -15.78 -15.32 -2.29
CA GLU A 167 -14.62 -16.11 -2.68
C GLU A 167 -13.45 -15.92 -1.68
N PRO A 168 -12.69 -16.99 -1.38
CA PRO A 168 -11.76 -17.01 -0.26
C PRO A 168 -10.39 -16.38 -0.56
N SER A 169 -10.04 -16.02 -1.80
CA SER A 169 -8.66 -15.62 -2.14
C SER A 169 -8.39 -14.12 -2.24
N PHE A 170 -9.44 -13.30 -2.37
CA PHE A 170 -9.35 -11.85 -2.51
C PHE A 170 -9.83 -11.15 -1.23
N ASP A 171 -8.99 -10.28 -0.67
CA ASP A 171 -9.31 -9.54 0.56
C ASP A 171 -9.96 -8.18 0.23
N ARG A 172 -9.20 -7.29 -0.44
CA ARG A 172 -9.61 -5.89 -0.63
C ARG A 172 -8.92 -5.17 -1.78
N LEU A 173 -9.56 -4.08 -2.23
CA LEU A 173 -8.98 -3.08 -3.12
C LEU A 173 -8.45 -1.88 -2.32
N PHE A 174 -7.46 -1.19 -2.88
CA PHE A 174 -6.89 0.06 -2.38
C PHE A 174 -6.86 1.11 -3.51
N PRO A 175 -7.60 2.22 -3.42
CA PRO A 175 -8.50 2.62 -2.33
C PRO A 175 -9.61 1.61 -2.02
N ASN A 176 -9.94 1.48 -0.74
CA ASN A 176 -10.95 0.53 -0.27
C ASN A 176 -12.38 1.08 -0.23
N GLN A 177 -12.55 2.37 -0.53
CA GLN A 177 -13.81 3.09 -0.54
C GLN A 177 -13.85 4.05 -1.73
N ASP A 178 -15.06 4.30 -2.25
CA ASP A 178 -15.29 5.19 -3.40
C ASP A 178 -15.14 6.67 -3.01
N THR A 179 -15.47 6.99 -1.77
CA THR A 179 -15.43 8.34 -1.19
C THR A 179 -14.94 8.31 0.25
N HIS A 180 -14.25 9.36 0.69
CA HIS A 180 -13.80 9.49 2.07
C HIS A 180 -15.00 9.74 3.01
N SER A 181 -15.09 8.97 4.10
CA SER A 181 -16.20 9.07 5.08
C SER A 181 -16.22 10.36 5.92
N GLY A 182 -15.26 11.27 5.69
CA GLY A 182 -14.99 12.43 6.54
C GLY A 182 -14.36 12.09 7.91
N LYS A 183 -14.18 10.80 8.24
CA LYS A 183 -13.62 10.35 9.52
C LYS A 183 -12.22 9.76 9.34
N GLY A 184 -11.30 10.15 10.21
CA GLY A 184 -9.93 9.67 10.19
C GLY A 184 -9.18 10.07 8.92
N VAL A 185 -8.08 9.36 8.64
CA VAL A 185 -7.21 9.64 7.48
C VAL A 185 -7.61 8.82 6.24
N GLY A 186 -8.34 7.72 6.44
CA GLY A 186 -8.66 6.72 5.43
C GLY A 186 -7.88 5.42 5.66
N ASN A 187 -8.01 4.50 4.71
CA ASN A 187 -7.33 3.21 4.74
C ASN A 187 -5.99 3.32 4.02
N LEU A 188 -4.99 2.59 4.51
CA LEU A 188 -3.64 2.60 3.96
C LEU A 188 -3.31 1.27 3.31
N ILE A 189 -2.40 1.31 2.34
CA ILE A 189 -1.68 0.14 1.83
C ILE A 189 -0.20 0.25 2.22
N ALA A 190 0.41 -0.87 2.59
CA ALA A 190 1.85 -0.89 2.88
C ALA A 190 2.64 -0.65 1.59
N LEU A 191 3.70 0.16 1.69
CA LEU A 191 4.54 0.46 0.54
C LEU A 191 5.54 -0.67 0.27
N PRO A 192 5.87 -0.94 -1.01
CA PRO A 192 6.77 -2.01 -1.41
C PRO A 192 8.26 -1.60 -1.30
N LEU A 193 9.17 -2.55 -1.54
CA LEU A 193 10.63 -2.34 -1.51
C LEU A 193 11.20 -2.00 -0.12
N GLN A 194 10.53 -2.45 0.94
CA GLN A 194 11.05 -2.27 2.30
C GLN A 194 12.38 -3.02 2.44
N GLY A 195 13.45 -2.29 2.82
CA GLY A 195 14.82 -2.78 2.66
C GLY A 195 15.19 -4.04 3.46
N ALA A 196 14.54 -4.31 4.59
CA ALA A 196 14.77 -5.51 5.37
C ALA A 196 13.98 -6.72 4.81
N SER A 197 12.73 -6.52 4.40
CA SER A 197 11.92 -7.53 3.72
C SER A 197 12.50 -7.90 2.35
N LEU A 198 13.02 -6.92 1.62
CA LEU A 198 13.63 -7.12 0.30
C LEU A 198 14.83 -8.08 0.36
N LYS A 199 15.64 -7.99 1.41
CA LYS A 199 16.77 -8.93 1.64
C LYS A 199 16.32 -10.37 1.84
N ASN A 200 15.08 -10.59 2.26
CA ASN A 200 14.48 -11.91 2.44
C ASN A 200 13.66 -12.35 1.22
N GLY A 201 13.71 -11.62 0.10
CA GLY A 201 12.94 -11.94 -1.11
C GLY A 201 11.44 -11.60 -1.00
N ASN A 202 11.07 -10.68 -0.10
CA ASN A 202 9.70 -10.19 0.11
C ASN A 202 9.63 -8.68 -0.16
N SER A 203 8.42 -8.10 -0.19
CA SER A 203 8.23 -6.68 -0.53
C SER A 203 8.90 -6.32 -1.85
N CYS A 204 8.76 -7.17 -2.86
CA CYS A 204 9.47 -7.07 -4.13
C CYS A 204 8.55 -7.41 -5.30
N PHE A 205 8.82 -6.80 -6.45
CA PHE A 205 8.15 -7.10 -7.70
C PHE A 205 8.62 -8.43 -8.27
N LEU A 206 7.67 -9.20 -8.78
CA LEU A 206 7.87 -10.54 -9.31
C LEU A 206 7.76 -10.55 -10.84
N ASN A 207 8.53 -11.41 -11.48
CA ASN A 207 8.30 -11.78 -12.87
C ASN A 207 7.03 -12.66 -12.93
N PRO A 208 5.99 -12.29 -13.69
CA PRO A 208 4.73 -13.06 -13.73
C PRO A 208 4.85 -14.46 -14.34
N GLU A 209 5.85 -14.73 -15.17
CA GLU A 209 6.07 -16.04 -15.79
C GLU A 209 6.79 -17.02 -14.85
N THR A 210 7.79 -16.53 -14.11
CA THR A 210 8.60 -17.38 -13.21
C THR A 210 8.17 -17.29 -11.75
N PHE A 211 7.43 -16.25 -11.39
CA PHE A 211 7.05 -15.87 -10.03
C PHE A 211 8.22 -15.59 -9.07
N GLU A 212 9.42 -15.41 -9.63
CA GLU A 212 10.63 -15.06 -8.90
C GLU A 212 10.82 -13.54 -8.82
N PRO A 213 11.52 -13.01 -7.79
CA PRO A 213 11.85 -11.60 -7.69
C PRO A 213 12.60 -11.10 -8.93
N VAL A 214 12.17 -9.96 -9.48
CA VAL A 214 12.88 -9.33 -10.60
C VAL A 214 14.28 -8.91 -10.16
N ALA A 215 15.29 -9.23 -10.96
CA ALA A 215 16.70 -9.01 -10.60
C ALA A 215 17.03 -7.53 -10.30
N ASN A 216 16.46 -6.61 -11.09
CA ASN A 216 16.59 -5.17 -10.86
C ASN A 216 15.22 -4.53 -10.70
N GLN A 217 14.84 -4.34 -9.43
CA GLN A 217 13.55 -3.78 -9.02
C GLN A 217 13.32 -2.36 -9.54
N TRP A 218 14.38 -1.53 -9.64
CA TRP A 218 14.24 -0.13 -10.07
C TRP A 218 14.08 -0.03 -11.59
N SER A 219 14.86 -0.79 -12.35
CA SER A 219 14.72 -0.82 -13.81
C SER A 219 13.39 -1.42 -14.27
N PHE A 220 12.78 -2.27 -13.45
CA PHE A 220 11.45 -2.84 -13.72
C PHE A 220 10.32 -1.81 -13.58
N LEU A 221 10.52 -0.76 -12.79
CA LEU A 221 9.51 0.27 -12.49
C LEU A 221 9.61 1.50 -13.41
N LEU A 222 10.60 1.56 -14.27
CA LEU A 222 10.78 2.62 -15.29
C LEU A 222 9.91 2.32 -16.51
#